data_AF-A0A7J2LS74-F1
#
_entry.id   AF-A0A7J2LS74-F1
#
_cell.length_a   1.000
_cell.length_b   1.000
_cell.length_c   1.000
_cell.angle_alpha   90.00
_cell.angle_beta   90.00
_cell.angle_gamma   90.00
#
_symmetry.space_group_name_H-M   'P 1'
#
loop_
_entity.id
_entity.type
_entity.pdbx_description
1 polymer ?
#
loop_
_entity_poly.entity_id
_entity_poly.type
_entity_poly.pdbx_seq_one_letter_code
_entity_poly.pdbx_strand_id
1 'polypeptide(L)'
;MRWGRLHPELHSIMLFLGALAGGPRWAILRILSEGEKTTSEIYESLVSRYGLMIPRSLLYYHLDSLENMGIIELVGYRETGKGGAPEKIWRLKIRRVIIDIPSGQITTE
;
A
#
# COMPACT_ATOMS: atom_id res chain seq x y z
N MET A 1 14.00 31.86 -6.32
CA MET A 1 12.90 30.92 -6.00
C MET A 1 11.70 31.76 -5.56
N ARG A 2 10.54 31.71 -6.25
CA ARG A 2 9.31 32.34 -5.71
C ARG A 2 8.83 31.44 -4.58
N TRP A 3 8.49 32.00 -3.42
CA TRP A 3 8.08 31.31 -2.18
C TRP A 3 6.87 30.35 -2.28
N GLY A 4 6.39 30.01 -3.48
CA GLY A 4 5.29 29.08 -3.72
C GLY A 4 5.56 28.01 -4.79
N ARG A 5 6.76 27.90 -5.36
CA ARG A 5 7.11 26.74 -6.20
C ARG A 5 7.96 25.75 -5.40
N LEU A 6 7.50 24.52 -5.31
CA LEU A 6 8.29 23.40 -4.78
C LEU A 6 9.53 23.21 -5.66
N HIS A 7 10.66 22.89 -5.02
CA HIS A 7 11.84 22.40 -5.72
C HIS A 7 11.47 21.09 -6.46
N PRO A 8 11.94 20.85 -7.69
CA PRO A 8 11.55 19.66 -8.48
C PRO A 8 11.76 18.33 -7.74
N GLU A 9 12.86 18.22 -7.02
CA GLU A 9 13.30 17.08 -6.21
C GLU A 9 12.32 16.86 -5.04
N LEU A 10 11.94 17.94 -4.36
CA LEU A 10 10.91 17.91 -3.31
C LEU A 10 9.53 17.55 -3.87
N HIS A 11 9.22 17.96 -5.10
CA HIS A 11 7.95 17.61 -5.75
C HIS A 11 7.83 16.10 -5.97
N SER A 12 8.89 15.45 -6.46
CA SER A 12 8.93 13.98 -6.62
C SER A 12 8.71 13.25 -5.29
N ILE A 13 9.42 13.67 -4.24
CA ILE A 13 9.26 13.13 -2.88
C ILE A 13 7.81 13.30 -2.39
N MET A 14 7.24 14.50 -2.56
CA MET A 14 5.87 14.80 -2.13
C MET A 14 4.82 13.97 -2.87
N LEU A 15 5.01 13.71 -4.17
CA LEU A 15 4.12 12.82 -4.93
C LEU A 15 4.18 11.38 -4.41
N PHE A 16 5.39 10.87 -4.14
CA PHE A 16 5.57 9.52 -3.58
C PHE A 16 4.94 9.40 -2.18
N LEU A 17 5.24 10.35 -1.29
CA LEU A 17 4.67 10.40 0.06
C LEU A 17 3.14 10.61 0.03
N GLY A 18 2.63 11.42 -0.91
CA GLY A 18 1.20 11.62 -1.10
C GLY A 18 0.47 10.35 -1.51
N ALA A 19 1.11 9.52 -2.35
CA ALA A 19 0.57 8.21 -2.71
C ALA A 19 0.53 7.24 -1.51
N LEU A 20 1.45 7.38 -0.55
CA LEU A 20 1.40 6.68 0.75
C LEU A 20 0.45 7.33 1.77
N ALA A 21 0.17 8.62 1.64
CA ALA A 21 -0.62 9.42 2.57
C ALA A 21 -2.11 9.08 2.45
N GLY A 22 -2.52 7.98 3.10
CA GLY A 22 -3.91 7.63 3.32
C GLY A 22 -4.00 6.65 4.48
N GLY A 23 -4.87 6.94 5.45
CA GLY A 23 -5.09 6.10 6.64
C GLY A 23 -5.24 4.61 6.32
N PRO A 24 -6.07 4.23 5.31
CA PRO A 24 -6.21 2.83 4.92
C PRO A 24 -4.92 2.19 4.38
N ARG A 25 -4.10 2.91 3.60
CA ARG A 25 -2.86 2.36 3.02
C ARG A 25 -1.85 2.02 4.10
N TRP A 26 -1.64 2.90 5.08
CA TRP A 26 -0.75 2.61 6.21
C TRP A 26 -1.23 1.44 7.06
N ALA A 27 -2.54 1.34 7.30
CA ALA A 27 -3.12 0.21 8.00
C ALA A 27 -2.90 -1.10 7.23
N ILE A 28 -3.10 -1.11 5.90
CA ILE A 28 -2.82 -2.26 5.02
C ILE A 28 -1.33 -2.67 5.12
N LEU A 29 -0.39 -1.72 5.03
CA LEU A 29 1.04 -2.00 5.13
C LEU A 29 1.42 -2.60 6.49
N ARG A 30 0.81 -2.12 7.58
CA ARG A 30 1.00 -2.71 8.92
C ARG A 30 0.47 -4.13 9.00
N ILE A 31 -0.72 -4.40 8.46
CA ILE A 31 -1.30 -5.75 8.40
C ILE A 31 -0.39 -6.70 7.59
N LEU A 32 0.07 -6.27 6.42
CA LEU A 32 0.97 -7.07 5.57
C LEU A 32 2.38 -7.21 6.13
N SER A 33 2.78 -6.40 7.10
CA SER A 33 4.06 -6.57 7.79
C SER A 33 4.11 -7.84 8.67
N GLU A 34 2.95 -8.45 8.94
CA GLU A 34 2.78 -9.69 9.71
C GLU A 34 2.89 -10.96 8.85
N GLY A 35 2.99 -10.81 7.53
CA GLY A 35 3.08 -11.91 6.58
C GLY A 35 2.05 -11.79 5.45
N GLU A 36 1.93 -12.85 4.66
CA GLU A 36 0.98 -12.92 3.55
C GLU A 36 -0.46 -12.90 4.06
N LYS A 37 -1.32 -12.16 3.36
CA LYS A 37 -2.74 -12.06 3.69
C LYS A 37 -3.61 -12.09 2.44
N THR A 38 -4.77 -12.74 2.53
CA THR A 38 -5.80 -12.60 1.51
C THR A 38 -6.47 -11.24 1.57
N THR A 39 -7.12 -10.82 0.48
CA THR A 39 -7.92 -9.58 0.47
C THR A 39 -8.97 -9.56 1.61
N SER A 40 -9.54 -10.70 1.99
CA SER A 40 -10.51 -10.79 3.09
C SER A 40 -9.85 -10.70 4.46
N GLU A 41 -8.72 -11.34 4.69
CA GLU A 41 -7.96 -11.21 5.94
C GLU A 41 -7.52 -9.74 6.17
N ILE A 42 -7.14 -9.04 5.10
CA ILE A 42 -6.83 -7.60 5.15
C ILE A 42 -8.08 -6.80 5.53
N TYR A 43 -9.20 -7.05 4.87
CA TYR A 43 -10.45 -6.36 5.14
C TYR A 43 -10.91 -6.53 6.59
N GLU A 44 -10.93 -7.77 7.08
CA GLU A 44 -11.30 -8.09 8.46
C GLU A 44 -10.37 -7.41 9.47
N SER A 45 -9.07 -7.35 9.17
CA SER A 45 -8.10 -6.64 10.02
C SER A 45 -8.30 -5.12 10.00
N LEU A 46 -8.67 -4.53 8.86
CA LEU A 46 -9.01 -3.10 8.75
C LEU A 46 -10.21 -2.74 9.62
N VAL A 47 -11.26 -3.58 9.58
CA VAL A 47 -12.47 -3.37 10.39
C VAL A 47 -12.16 -3.58 11.87
N SER A 48 -11.60 -4.73 12.24
CA SER A 48 -11.43 -5.13 13.65
C SER A 48 -10.37 -4.35 14.40
N ARG A 49 -9.25 -3.97 13.75
CA ARG A 49 -8.11 -3.31 14.42
C ARG A 49 -8.11 -1.79 14.27
N TYR A 50 -8.69 -1.27 13.19
CA TYR A 50 -8.63 0.16 12.85
C TYR A 50 -10.02 0.82 12.73
N GLY A 51 -11.12 0.07 12.84
CA GLY A 51 -12.47 0.60 12.67
C GLY A 51 -12.78 1.09 11.26
N LEU A 52 -11.99 0.66 10.26
CA LEU A 52 -12.09 1.14 8.88
C LEU A 52 -13.02 0.25 8.04
N MET A 53 -14.31 0.56 8.08
CA MET A 53 -15.33 -0.09 7.25
C MET A 53 -15.42 0.57 5.86
N ILE A 54 -14.48 0.22 4.97
CA ILE A 54 -14.48 0.72 3.59
C ILE A 54 -15.25 -0.21 2.63
N PRO A 55 -15.77 0.29 1.50
CA PRO A 55 -16.25 -0.58 0.43
C PRO A 55 -15.16 -1.50 -0.09
N ARG A 56 -15.50 -2.74 -0.48
CA ARG A 56 -14.54 -3.69 -1.07
C ARG A 56 -13.86 -3.14 -2.32
N SER A 57 -14.58 -2.40 -3.16
CA SER A 57 -14.01 -1.72 -4.34
C SER A 57 -12.91 -0.72 -3.96
N LEU A 58 -13.07 0.00 -2.84
CA LEU A 58 -12.07 0.94 -2.36
C LEU A 58 -10.84 0.21 -1.77
N LEU A 59 -11.05 -0.95 -1.12
CA LEU A 59 -9.93 -1.81 -0.71
C LEU A 59 -9.12 -2.28 -1.92
N TYR A 60 -9.78 -2.76 -2.98
CA TYR A 60 -9.11 -3.15 -4.22
C TYR A 60 -8.32 -1.99 -4.83
N TYR A 61 -8.91 -0.79 -4.90
CA TYR A 61 -8.19 0.41 -5.33
C TYR A 61 -6.90 0.67 -4.53
N HIS A 62 -6.94 0.52 -3.20
CA HIS A 62 -5.74 0.71 -2.39
C HIS A 62 -4.68 -0.37 -2.61
N LEU A 63 -5.08 -1.63 -2.76
CA LEU A 63 -4.17 -2.74 -3.02
C LEU A 63 -3.51 -2.61 -4.40
N ASP A 64 -4.29 -2.37 -5.45
CA ASP A 64 -3.78 -2.17 -6.80
C ASP A 64 -2.86 -0.93 -6.86
N SER A 65 -3.21 0.14 -6.15
CA SER A 65 -2.35 1.33 -6.04
C SER A 65 -1.01 1.03 -5.36
N LEU A 66 -0.98 0.24 -4.29
CA LEU A 66 0.25 -0.13 -3.59
C LEU A 66 1.09 -1.12 -4.40
N GLU A 67 0.44 -2.02 -5.14
CA GLU A 67 1.09 -2.97 -6.05
C GLU A 67 1.75 -2.25 -7.22
N ASN A 68 1.05 -1.32 -7.87
CA ASN A 68 1.60 -0.50 -8.96
C ASN A 68 2.79 0.35 -8.51
N MET A 69 2.86 0.71 -7.23
CA MET A 69 4.03 1.40 -6.64
C MET A 69 5.17 0.45 -6.29
N GLY A 70 4.99 -0.86 -6.46
CA GLY A 70 5.97 -1.89 -6.10
C GLY A 70 6.15 -2.09 -4.59
N ILE A 71 5.22 -1.60 -3.77
CA ILE A 71 5.32 -1.67 -2.31
C ILE A 71 4.83 -3.03 -1.78
N ILE A 72 3.78 -3.54 -2.41
CA ILE A 72 3.24 -4.88 -2.17
C ILE A 72 3.23 -5.66 -3.48
N GLU A 73 2.97 -6.96 -3.41
CA GLU A 73 2.86 -7.82 -4.58
C GLU A 73 1.77 -8.88 -4.39
N LEU A 74 1.12 -9.27 -5.49
CA LEU A 74 0.28 -10.45 -5.57
C LEU A 74 1.17 -11.70 -5.66
N VAL A 75 1.14 -12.56 -4.63
CA VAL A 75 1.97 -13.77 -4.56
C VAL A 75 1.22 -15.04 -4.94
N GLY A 76 -0.10 -14.95 -5.13
CA GLY A 76 -0.90 -16.07 -5.60
C GLY A 76 -2.38 -15.94 -5.28
N TYR A 77 -3.05 -17.08 -5.31
CA TYR A 77 -4.48 -17.20 -5.10
C TYR A 77 -4.77 -18.32 -4.10
N ARG A 78 -5.76 -18.12 -3.21
CA ARG A 78 -6.22 -19.12 -2.24
C ARG A 78 -7.65 -19.53 -2.55
N GLU A 79 -7.88 -20.82 -2.70
CA GLU A 79 -9.22 -21.38 -2.84
C GLU A 79 -10.05 -21.14 -1.57
N THR A 80 -11.32 -20.75 -1.76
CA THR A 80 -12.23 -20.45 -0.64
C THR A 80 -12.96 -21.69 -0.11
N GLY A 81 -12.83 -22.84 -0.79
CA GLY A 81 -13.49 -24.10 -0.45
C GLY A 81 -15.02 -24.10 -0.62
N LYS A 82 -15.62 -22.97 -0.96
CA LYS A 82 -17.08 -22.79 -1.11
C LYS A 82 -17.55 -22.72 -2.57
N GLY A 83 -16.69 -23.12 -3.52
CA GLY A 83 -16.99 -23.06 -4.96
C GLY A 83 -17.07 -21.64 -5.53
N GLY A 84 -16.46 -20.66 -4.86
CA GLY A 84 -16.36 -19.27 -5.34
C GLY A 84 -15.01 -18.99 -6.02
N ALA A 85 -14.88 -17.79 -6.59
CA ALA A 85 -13.61 -17.33 -7.14
C ALA A 85 -12.51 -17.34 -6.06
N PRO A 86 -11.28 -17.72 -6.41
CA PRO A 86 -10.18 -17.78 -5.45
C PRO A 86 -9.76 -16.36 -5.01
N GLU A 87 -9.32 -16.23 -3.78
CA GLU A 87 -8.90 -14.94 -3.22
C GLU A 87 -7.44 -14.62 -3.54
N LYS A 88 -7.17 -13.37 -3.94
CA LYS A 88 -5.81 -12.84 -4.08
C LYS A 88 -5.06 -12.88 -2.73
N ILE A 89 -3.82 -13.35 -2.75
CA ILE A 89 -2.88 -13.33 -1.63
C ILE A 89 -1.84 -12.24 -1.87
N TRP A 90 -1.69 -11.32 -0.91
CA TRP A 90 -0.79 -10.18 -0.99
C TRP A 90 0.35 -10.31 0.00
N ARG A 91 1.51 -9.77 -0.36
CA ARG A 91 2.69 -9.69 0.49
C ARG A 91 3.30 -8.29 0.45
N LEU A 92 3.86 -7.85 1.57
CA LEU A 92 4.72 -6.66 1.60
C LEU A 92 6.04 -6.96 0.86
N LYS A 93 6.35 -6.19 -0.18
CA LYS A 93 7.52 -6.38 -1.04
C LYS A 93 8.73 -5.57 -0.56
N ILE A 94 8.51 -4.35 -0.10
CA ILE A 94 9.55 -3.47 0.45
C ILE A 94 9.24 -3.12 1.90
N ARG A 95 10.26 -2.94 2.73
CA ARG A 95 10.09 -2.52 4.13
C ARG A 95 10.56 -1.11 4.39
N ARG A 96 11.46 -0.60 3.54
CA ARG A 96 12.07 0.72 3.72
C ARG A 96 12.05 1.50 2.42
N VAL A 97 11.81 2.80 2.57
CA VAL A 97 11.96 3.81 1.53
C VAL A 97 13.07 4.72 2.00
N ILE A 98 14.11 4.89 1.18
CA ILE A 98 15.25 5.74 1.46
C ILE A 98 15.17 6.92 0.49
N ILE A 99 15.21 8.13 1.05
CA ILE A 99 15.14 9.37 0.29
C ILE A 99 16.46 10.11 0.45
N ASP A 100 17.18 10.29 -0.65
CA ASP A 100 18.32 11.19 -0.70
C ASP A 100 17.81 12.63 -0.78
N ILE A 101 18.01 13.39 0.29
CA ILE A 101 17.43 14.74 0.43
C ILE A 101 18.00 15.72 -0.62
N PRO A 102 19.32 15.76 -0.90
CA PRO A 102 19.85 16.70 -1.89
C PRO A 102 19.41 16.40 -3.34
N SER A 103 19.37 15.13 -3.75
CA SER A 103 19.06 14.74 -5.14
C SER A 103 17.58 14.43 -5.38
N GLY A 104 16.79 14.25 -4.31
CA GLY A 104 15.42 13.76 -4.42
C GLY A 104 15.28 12.30 -4.82
N GLN A 105 16.39 11.55 -4.90
CA GLN A 105 16.36 10.15 -5.30
C GLN A 105 15.65 9.30 -4.26
N ILE A 106 14.73 8.45 -4.73
CA ILE A 106 13.99 7.49 -3.90
C ILE A 106 14.49 6.09 -4.25
N THR A 107 14.88 5.33 -3.23
CA THR A 107 15.25 3.91 -3.33
C THR A 107 14.46 3.10 -2.32
N THR A 108 14.33 1.80 -2.57
CA THR A 108 13.53 0.89 -1.75
C THR A 108 14.32 -0.37 -1.38
N GLU A 109 14.12 -0.86 -0.15
CA GLU A 109 14.76 -2.05 0.42
C GLU A 109 13.76 -2.94 1.16
#